data_AF-A0A4Y2TLR2-F1
#
_entry.id   AF-A0A4Y2TLR2-F1
#
_cell.length_a   1.000
_cell.length_b   1.000
_cell.length_c   1.000
_cell.angle_alpha   90.00
_cell.angle_beta   90.00
_cell.angle_gamma   90.00
#
_symmetry.space_group_name_H-M   'P 1'
#
loop_
_entity.id
_entity.type
_entity.pdbx_description
1 polymer ?
#
loop_
_entity_poly.entity_id
_entity_poly.type
_entity_poly.pdbx_seq_one_letter_code
_entity_poly.pdbx_strand_id
1 'polypeptide(L)'
;MEAIVVLWGCENFRDYLTVMHFKIETDHKALIPKFSKKNLDDLSPRLQRIKLRMMKFSYIIVHIPRKELFAADALSRNTQNVLYKREELEAEIDAFIQMITSSLQAASRRLDEIRDVQLKDETCQKHSDYVLKGWPSKKEVHTLCAPYWQNCYEISVQD
;
A
#
# COMPACT_ATOMS: atom_id res chain seq x y z
N MET A 1 -0.80 -4.20 -3.25
CA MET A 1 0.15 -3.07 -3.03
C MET A 1 1.59 -3.57 -2.92
N GLU A 2 2.59 -2.87 -3.44
CA GLU A 2 4.01 -3.31 -3.37
C GLU A 2 4.58 -3.42 -1.96
N ALA A 3 4.16 -2.56 -1.02
CA ALA A 3 4.55 -2.66 0.39
C ALA A 3 4.14 -4.01 1.01
N ILE A 4 3.01 -4.57 0.57
CA ILE A 4 2.52 -5.89 1.00
C ILE A 4 3.37 -6.99 0.38
N VAL A 5 3.84 -6.82 -0.85
CA VAL A 5 4.76 -7.77 -1.50
C VAL A 5 6.07 -7.87 -0.72
N VAL A 6 6.61 -6.74 -0.28
CA VAL A 6 7.81 -6.69 0.57
C VAL A 6 7.57 -7.40 1.90
N LEU A 7 6.47 -7.10 2.58
CA LEU A 7 6.11 -7.75 3.84
C LEU A 7 5.94 -9.26 3.67
N TRP A 8 5.19 -9.67 2.65
CA TRP A 8 4.95 -11.07 2.34
C TRP A 8 6.27 -11.82 2.10
N GLY A 9 7.19 -11.23 1.33
CA GLY A 9 8.54 -11.78 1.16
C GLY A 9 9.26 -11.96 2.49
N CYS A 10 9.25 -10.95 3.35
CA CYS A 10 9.90 -11.02 4.65
C CYS A 10 9.26 -12.06 5.60
N GLU A 11 7.94 -12.21 5.55
CA GLU A 11 7.23 -13.17 6.40
C GLU A 11 7.40 -14.61 5.95
N ASN A 12 7.51 -14.88 4.65
CA ASN A 12 7.82 -16.22 4.16
C ASN A 12 9.22 -16.69 4.55
N PHE A 13 10.17 -15.77 4.60
CA PHE A 13 11.55 -16.07 5.01
C PHE A 13 11.81 -15.69 6.47
N ARG A 14 10.76 -15.58 7.30
CA ARG A 14 10.87 -15.07 8.68
C ARG A 14 11.91 -15.83 9.50
N ASP A 15 11.96 -17.15 9.38
CA ASP A 15 12.87 -17.99 10.17
C ASP A 15 14.34 -17.68 9.87
N TYR A 16 14.64 -17.25 8.65
CA TYR A 16 15.98 -16.81 8.25
C TYR A 16 16.23 -15.33 8.60
N LEU A 17 15.24 -14.47 8.35
CA LEU A 17 15.40 -13.01 8.40
C LEU A 17 15.33 -12.43 9.82
N THR A 18 14.73 -13.14 10.79
CA THR A 18 14.57 -12.61 12.16
C THR A 18 15.90 -12.42 12.87
N VAL A 19 16.92 -13.21 12.52
CA VAL A 19 18.25 -13.18 13.17
C VAL A 19 19.32 -12.48 12.32
N MET A 20 18.98 -12.03 11.12
CA MET A 20 19.94 -11.44 10.18
C MET A 20 19.67 -9.95 9.98
N HIS A 21 20.75 -9.19 9.76
CA HIS A 21 20.64 -7.89 9.13
C HIS A 21 20.69 -8.06 7.61
N PHE A 22 19.70 -7.56 6.89
CA PHE A 22 19.59 -7.77 5.45
C PHE A 22 19.20 -6.51 4.68
N LYS A 23 19.32 -6.58 3.35
CA LYS A 23 19.00 -5.49 2.44
C LYS A 23 17.78 -5.85 1.60
N ILE A 24 16.80 -4.96 1.57
CA ILE A 24 15.62 -5.03 0.72
C ILE A 24 15.86 -4.12 -0.49
N GLU A 25 15.82 -4.70 -1.67
CA GLU A 25 15.95 -3.99 -2.94
C GLU A 25 14.57 -3.87 -3.59
N THR A 26 14.17 -2.64 -3.96
CA THR A 26 12.87 -2.37 -4.60
C THR A 26 13.03 -1.37 -5.73
N ASP A 27 12.25 -1.49 -6.79
CA ASP A 27 12.17 -0.49 -7.85
C ASP A 27 11.23 0.68 -7.50
N HIS A 28 10.58 0.65 -6.33
CA HIS A 28 9.65 1.68 -5.91
C HIS A 28 10.22 2.65 -4.88
N LYS A 29 10.65 3.80 -5.40
CA LYS A 29 11.27 4.88 -4.60
C LYS A 29 10.43 5.34 -3.41
N ALA A 30 9.11 5.34 -3.52
CA ALA A 30 8.27 5.84 -2.43
C ALA A 30 8.25 4.92 -1.21
N LEU A 31 8.68 3.66 -1.32
CA LEU A 31 8.77 2.75 -0.17
C LEU A 31 9.97 3.08 0.73
N ILE A 32 11.06 3.62 0.17
CA ILE A 32 12.26 3.95 0.94
C ILE A 32 11.91 4.86 2.13
N PRO A 33 11.35 6.07 1.95
CA PRO A 33 11.08 6.95 3.07
C PRO A 33 10.04 6.37 4.04
N LYS A 34 9.06 5.60 3.55
CA LYS A 34 8.01 4.98 4.38
C LYS A 34 8.60 4.00 5.40
N PHE A 35 9.54 3.15 4.98
CA PHE A 35 10.13 2.13 5.83
C PHE A 35 11.43 2.55 6.53
N SER A 36 12.14 3.57 6.04
CA SER A 36 13.39 4.04 6.65
C SER A 36 13.25 5.26 7.58
N LYS A 37 12.47 6.29 7.19
CA LYS A 37 12.54 7.62 7.82
C LYS A 37 11.22 8.12 8.43
N LYS A 38 10.08 7.90 7.77
CA LYS A 38 8.77 8.40 8.22
C LYS A 38 8.40 7.80 9.58
N ASN A 39 7.76 8.58 10.46
CA ASN A 39 7.21 8.00 11.68
C ASN A 39 5.96 7.19 11.36
N LEU A 40 5.48 6.38 12.32
CA LEU A 40 4.24 5.63 12.14
C LEU A 40 3.05 6.56 11.90
N ASP A 41 2.99 7.67 12.65
CA ASP A 41 1.88 8.62 12.59
C ASP A 41 1.73 9.32 11.23
N ASP A 42 2.81 9.38 10.43
CA ASP A 42 2.82 9.97 9.08
C ASP A 42 2.32 9.02 7.98
N LEU A 43 1.93 7.79 8.34
CA LEU A 43 1.54 6.74 7.40
C LEU A 43 0.03 6.47 7.48
N SER A 44 -0.56 6.02 6.38
CA SER A 44 -1.95 5.53 6.40
C SER A 44 -2.08 4.31 7.33
N PRO A 45 -3.25 4.03 7.93
CA PRO A 45 -3.45 2.88 8.82
C PRO A 45 -2.96 1.55 8.22
N ARG A 46 -3.15 1.37 6.91
CA ARG A 46 -2.63 0.22 6.15
C ARG A 46 -1.09 0.14 6.19
N LEU A 47 -0.42 1.24 5.88
CA LEU A 47 1.05 1.33 5.92
C LEU A 47 1.61 1.26 7.35
N GLN A 48 0.89 1.81 8.33
CA GLN A 48 1.22 1.65 9.76
C GLN A 48 1.22 0.16 10.13
N ARG A 49 0.16 -0.57 9.78
CA ARG A 49 0.06 -2.01 10.06
C ARG A 49 1.20 -2.80 9.41
N ILE A 50 1.52 -2.51 8.15
CA ILE A 50 2.63 -3.15 7.44
C ILE A 50 3.96 -2.81 8.12
N LYS A 51 4.19 -1.54 8.45
CA LYS A 51 5.43 -1.10 9.11
C LYS A 51 5.61 -1.73 10.49
N LEU A 52 4.55 -1.81 11.29
CA LEU A 52 4.56 -2.51 12.59
C LEU A 52 4.96 -3.98 12.44
N ARG A 53 4.44 -4.69 11.43
CA ARG A 53 4.85 -6.07 11.16
C ARG A 53 6.31 -6.17 10.71
N MET A 54 6.81 -5.17 9.98
CA MET A 54 8.21 -5.11 9.54
C MET A 54 9.20 -4.82 10.68
N MET A 55 8.75 -4.20 11.79
CA MET A 55 9.63 -3.83 12.91
C MET A 55 10.32 -5.00 13.61
N LYS A 56 9.83 -6.24 13.42
CA LYS A 56 10.51 -7.46 13.93
C LYS A 56 11.77 -7.83 13.15
N PHE A 57 12.02 -7.20 12.00
CA PHE A 57 13.14 -7.48 11.12
C PHE A 57 14.19 -6.37 11.20
N SER A 58 15.48 -6.75 11.11
CA SER A 58 16.59 -5.81 11.00
C SER A 58 16.98 -5.67 9.53
N TYR A 59 16.67 -4.52 8.91
CA TYR A 59 16.93 -4.33 7.48
C TYR A 59 17.27 -2.90 7.09
N ILE A 60 17.89 -2.76 5.91
CA ILE A 60 17.93 -1.52 5.14
C ILE A 60 17.14 -1.68 3.85
N ILE A 61 16.46 -0.62 3.40
CA ILE A 61 15.70 -0.61 2.14
C ILE A 61 16.33 0.37 1.17
N VAL A 62 16.60 -0.09 -0.06
CA VAL A 62 17.25 0.71 -1.11
C VAL A 62 16.48 0.61 -2.42
N HIS A 63 16.53 1.69 -3.20
CA HIS A 63 15.97 1.69 -4.55
C HIS A 63 17.00 1.20 -5.55
N ILE A 64 16.59 0.27 -6.41
CA ILE A 64 17.35 -0.18 -7.57
C ILE A 64 16.52 0.05 -8.82
N PRO A 65 17.08 0.60 -9.92
CA PRO A 65 16.34 0.74 -11.17
C PRO A 65 15.76 -0.60 -11.62
N ARG A 66 14.50 -0.61 -12.09
CA ARG A 66 13.82 -1.83 -12.56
C ARG A 66 14.65 -2.64 -13.58
N LYS A 67 15.44 -1.96 -14.42
CA LYS A 67 16.33 -2.59 -15.40
C LYS A 67 17.40 -3.48 -14.77
N GLU A 68 17.76 -3.28 -13.51
CA GLU A 68 18.74 -4.10 -12.79
C GLU A 68 18.07 -5.18 -11.93
N LEU A 69 16.74 -5.11 -11.75
CA LEU A 69 15.95 -5.99 -10.90
C LEU A 69 15.41 -7.21 -11.67
N PHE A 70 16.26 -7.85 -12.48
CA PHE A 70 15.84 -8.91 -13.43
C PHE A 70 15.18 -10.12 -12.75
N ALA A 71 15.75 -10.60 -11.63
CA ALA A 71 15.26 -11.80 -10.96
C ALA A 71 13.86 -11.58 -10.36
N ALA A 72 13.65 -10.49 -9.63
CA ALA A 72 12.35 -10.18 -9.07
C ALA A 72 11.32 -9.77 -10.13
N ASP A 73 11.71 -9.06 -11.21
CA ASP A 73 10.79 -8.78 -12.34
C ASP A 73 10.37 -10.08 -13.04
N ALA A 74 11.29 -11.02 -13.28
CA ALA A 74 10.97 -12.32 -13.89
C ALA A 74 10.06 -13.18 -13.00
N LEU A 75 10.36 -13.27 -11.69
CA LEU A 75 9.55 -14.04 -10.73
C LEU A 75 8.17 -13.42 -10.53
N SER A 76 8.07 -12.09 -10.48
CA SER A 76 6.77 -11.41 -10.33
C SER A 76 5.86 -11.57 -11.55
N ARG A 77 6.43 -11.79 -12.75
CA ARG A 77 5.67 -12.06 -13.98
C ARG A 77 5.27 -13.53 -14.16
N ASN A 78 5.89 -14.45 -13.42
CA ASN A 78 5.68 -15.89 -13.57
C ASN A 78 5.13 -16.50 -12.27
N THR A 79 3.98 -16.00 -11.82
CA THR A 79 3.36 -16.44 -10.58
C THR A 79 2.63 -17.77 -10.77
N GLN A 80 3.19 -18.86 -10.24
CA GLN A 80 2.52 -20.15 -10.12
C GLN A 80 1.80 -20.24 -8.77
N ASN A 81 0.46 -20.20 -8.72
CA ASN A 81 -0.41 -20.55 -7.57
C ASN A 81 -0.06 -20.06 -6.13
N VAL A 82 0.81 -19.05 -5.96
CA VAL A 82 1.14 -18.47 -4.64
C VAL A 82 0.16 -17.37 -4.19
N LEU A 83 -0.99 -17.22 -4.88
CA LEU A 83 -1.98 -16.18 -4.57
C LEU A 83 -2.58 -16.32 -3.17
N TYR A 84 -2.87 -17.55 -2.73
CA TYR A 84 -3.65 -17.82 -1.51
C TYR A 84 -3.07 -17.17 -0.24
N LYS A 85 -1.76 -17.26 -0.01
CA LYS A 85 -1.12 -16.68 1.19
C LYS A 85 -1.03 -15.15 1.15
N ARG A 86 -1.05 -14.55 -0.05
CA ARG A 86 -1.04 -13.10 -0.19
C ARG A 86 -2.43 -12.54 0.13
N GLU A 87 -3.47 -13.18 -0.38
CA GLU A 87 -4.87 -12.79 -0.16
C GLU A 87 -5.22 -12.82 1.34
N GLU A 88 -4.76 -13.84 2.06
CA GLU A 88 -4.93 -13.94 3.51
C GLU A 88 -4.27 -12.77 4.25
N LEU A 89 -3.03 -12.42 3.91
CA LEU A 89 -2.32 -11.28 4.50
C LEU A 89 -3.02 -9.95 4.19
N GLU A 90 -3.56 -9.78 2.99
CA GLU A 90 -4.32 -8.59 2.61
C GLU A 90 -5.63 -8.52 3.41
N ALA A 91 -6.37 -9.61 3.52
CA ALA A 91 -7.59 -9.71 4.31
C ALA A 91 -7.36 -9.42 5.80
N GLU A 92 -6.25 -9.91 6.40
CA GLU A 92 -5.89 -9.60 7.78
C GLU A 92 -5.62 -8.09 8.00
N ILE A 93 -4.94 -7.45 7.05
CA ILE A 93 -4.65 -6.02 7.11
C ILE A 93 -5.95 -5.23 6.99
N ASP A 94 -6.84 -5.63 6.09
CA ASP A 94 -8.12 -4.95 5.88
C ASP A 94 -9.07 -5.13 7.07
N ALA A 95 -9.12 -6.33 7.67
CA ALA A 95 -9.85 -6.57 8.91
C ALA A 95 -9.35 -5.69 10.07
N PHE A 96 -8.03 -5.49 10.19
CA PHE A 96 -7.45 -4.60 11.20
C PHE A 96 -7.86 -3.14 10.97
N ILE A 97 -7.88 -2.67 9.72
CA ILE A 97 -8.33 -1.32 9.38
C ILE A 97 -9.80 -1.15 9.74
N GLN A 98 -10.66 -2.11 9.37
CA GLN A 98 -12.09 -2.09 9.71
C GLN A 98 -12.31 -2.03 11.23
N MET A 99 -11.53 -2.80 12.00
CA MET A 99 -11.58 -2.77 13.46
C MET A 99 -11.23 -1.38 14.01
N ILE A 100 -10.17 -0.73 13.51
CA ILE A 100 -9.83 0.64 13.94
C ILE A 100 -10.95 1.61 13.56
N THR A 101 -11.40 1.59 12.31
CA THR A 101 -12.44 2.49 11.81
C THR A 101 -13.74 2.37 12.61
N SER A 102 -14.15 1.15 12.96
CA SER A 102 -15.35 0.91 13.79
C SER A 102 -15.16 1.30 15.26
N SER A 103 -13.94 1.24 15.79
CA SER A 103 -13.62 1.65 17.18
C SER A 103 -13.56 3.17 17.37
N LEU A 104 -13.26 3.91 16.30
CA LEU A 104 -13.27 5.37 16.29
C LEU A 104 -14.73 5.84 16.30
N GLN A 105 -15.33 5.98 17.47
CA GLN A 105 -16.70 6.52 17.69
C GLN A 105 -16.89 7.99 17.24
N ALA A 106 -16.07 8.50 16.31
CA ALA A 106 -16.24 9.80 15.69
C ALA A 106 -17.40 9.73 14.68
N ALA A 107 -18.62 9.80 15.19
CA ALA A 107 -19.87 10.11 14.50
C ALA A 107 -20.09 9.34 13.17
N SER A 108 -20.61 8.11 13.26
CA SER A 108 -21.15 7.36 12.10
C SER A 108 -21.93 8.27 11.15
N ARG A 109 -22.81 9.11 11.70
CA ARG A 109 -23.59 10.10 10.94
C ARG A 109 -22.75 11.10 10.13
N ARG A 110 -21.63 11.62 10.65
CA ARG A 110 -20.78 12.56 9.90
C ARG A 110 -20.00 11.85 8.80
N LEU A 111 -19.58 10.61 9.03
CA LEU A 111 -18.94 9.80 8.00
C LEU A 111 -19.92 9.44 6.89
N ASP A 112 -21.16 9.13 7.23
CA ASP A 112 -22.25 8.91 6.26
C ASP A 112 -22.54 10.18 5.44
N GLU A 113 -22.61 11.35 6.09
CA GLU A 113 -22.78 12.64 5.41
C GLU A 113 -21.61 12.95 4.45
N ILE A 114 -20.37 12.68 4.87
CA ILE A 114 -19.18 12.84 4.02
C ILE A 114 -19.25 11.87 2.84
N ARG A 115 -19.62 10.61 3.07
CA ARG A 115 -19.80 9.60 2.02
C ARG A 115 -20.83 10.05 0.99
N ASP A 116 -21.99 10.54 1.43
CA ASP A 116 -23.05 11.01 0.54
C ASP A 116 -22.64 12.20 -0.32
N VAL A 117 -21.85 13.13 0.24
CA VAL A 117 -21.32 14.27 -0.51
C VAL A 117 -20.22 13.82 -1.48
N GLN A 118 -19.33 12.92 -1.06
CA GLN A 118 -18.28 12.36 -1.93
C GLN A 118 -18.86 11.55 -3.10
N LEU A 119 -19.97 10.85 -2.89
CA LEU A 119 -20.68 10.13 -3.97
C LEU A 119 -21.28 11.07 -5.02
N LYS A 120 -21.55 12.34 -4.67
CA LYS A 120 -22.08 13.36 -5.60
C LYS A 120 -20.97 14.21 -6.22
N ASP A 121 -19.79 14.24 -5.60
CA ASP A 121 -18.67 15.03 -6.07
C ASP A 121 -17.99 14.41 -7.29
N GLU A 122 -17.91 15.18 -8.37
CA GLU A 122 -17.35 14.72 -9.65
C GLU A 122 -15.87 14.36 -9.54
N THR A 123 -15.12 15.02 -8.64
CA THR A 123 -13.71 14.70 -8.42
C THR A 123 -13.58 13.36 -7.73
N CYS A 124 -14.31 13.12 -6.64
CA CYS A 124 -14.32 11.86 -5.90
C CYS A 124 -14.79 10.68 -6.75
N GLN A 125 -15.81 10.85 -7.60
CA GLN A 125 -16.26 9.81 -8.53
C GLN A 125 -15.15 9.39 -9.50
N LYS A 126 -14.53 10.36 -10.19
CA LYS A 126 -13.40 10.09 -11.11
C LYS A 126 -12.21 9.46 -10.38
N HIS A 127 -11.98 9.90 -9.15
CA HIS A 127 -10.90 9.39 -8.33
C HIS A 127 -11.13 7.93 -7.91
N SER A 128 -12.36 7.58 -7.54
CA SER A 128 -12.75 6.20 -7.24
C SER A 128 -12.57 5.30 -8.47
N ASP A 129 -13.00 5.79 -9.63
CA ASP A 129 -12.80 5.11 -10.91
C ASP A 129 -11.32 4.85 -11.23
N TYR A 130 -10.43 5.84 -11.05
CA TYR A 130 -9.00 5.66 -11.27
C TYR A 130 -8.34 4.72 -10.27
N VAL A 131 -8.81 4.69 -9.03
CA VAL A 131 -8.28 3.73 -8.04
C VAL A 131 -8.71 2.30 -8.39
N LEU A 132 -9.96 2.09 -8.83
CA LEU A 132 -10.49 0.77 -9.18
C LEU A 132 -9.99 0.25 -10.53
N LYS A 133 -9.92 1.10 -11.55
CA LYS A 133 -9.55 0.73 -12.93
C LYS A 133 -8.07 0.94 -13.25
N GLY A 134 -7.35 1.64 -12.38
CA GLY A 134 -5.97 2.05 -12.60
C GLY A 134 -5.86 3.49 -13.11
N TRP A 135 -4.77 4.14 -12.70
CA TRP A 135 -4.51 5.54 -12.97
C TRP A 135 -3.94 5.75 -14.39
N PRO A 136 -4.53 6.63 -15.24
CA PRO A 136 -4.09 6.88 -16.62
C PRO A 136 -2.88 7.81 -16.67
N SER A 137 -2.00 7.76 -17.67
CA SER A 137 -0.78 8.60 -17.78
C SER A 137 -0.96 10.06 -17.31
N LYS A 138 0.03 10.69 -16.66
CA LYS A 138 -0.04 12.08 -16.12
C LYS A 138 -0.65 13.11 -17.09
N LYS A 139 -0.47 12.91 -18.40
CA LYS A 139 -0.99 13.80 -19.46
C LYS A 139 -2.47 13.57 -19.79
N GLU A 140 -3.02 12.42 -19.44
CA GLU A 140 -4.38 11.94 -19.71
C GLU A 140 -5.28 12.04 -18.47
N VAL A 141 -4.70 12.38 -17.30
CA VAL A 141 -5.45 12.60 -16.06
C VAL A 141 -6.35 13.81 -16.21
N HIS A 142 -7.62 13.66 -15.84
CA HIS A 142 -8.56 14.75 -15.81
C HIS A 142 -8.04 15.92 -14.93
N THR A 143 -8.28 17.16 -15.34
CA THR A 143 -7.77 18.38 -14.66
C THR A 143 -8.09 18.40 -13.16
N LEU A 144 -9.27 17.92 -12.78
CA LEU A 144 -9.71 17.83 -11.38
C LEU A 144 -8.88 16.84 -10.55
N CYS A 145 -8.35 15.78 -11.16
CA CYS A 145 -7.58 14.74 -10.49
C CYS A 145 -6.06 14.94 -10.62
N ALA A 146 -5.61 15.88 -11.45
CA ALA A 146 -4.19 16.18 -11.68
C ALA A 146 -3.37 16.47 -10.41
N PRO A 147 -3.89 17.19 -9.38
CA PRO A 147 -3.17 17.43 -8.13
C PRO A 147 -2.86 16.14 -7.36
N TYR A 148 -3.74 15.14 -7.47
CA TYR A 148 -3.65 13.88 -6.72
C TYR A 148 -2.78 12.83 -7.41
N TRP A 149 -2.41 13.06 -8.67
CA TRP A 149 -1.56 12.16 -9.45
C TRP A 149 -0.27 11.77 -8.72
N GLN A 150 0.34 12.71 -8.00
CA GLN A 150 1.60 12.45 -7.30
C GLN A 150 1.47 11.43 -6.17
N ASN A 151 0.27 11.30 -5.60
CA ASN A 151 -0.05 10.39 -4.51
C ASN A 151 -1.00 9.28 -4.95
N CYS A 152 -1.12 9.01 -6.25
CA CYS A 152 -2.09 8.07 -6.81
C CYS A 152 -2.02 6.66 -6.18
N TYR A 153 -0.80 6.19 -5.88
CA TYR A 153 -0.54 4.90 -5.25
C TYR A 153 -0.74 4.90 -3.71
N GLU A 154 -1.06 6.05 -3.12
CA GLU A 154 -1.36 6.18 -1.69
C GLU A 154 -2.86 6.25 -1.41
N ILE A 155 -3.67 6.38 -2.44
CA ILE A 155 -5.11 6.59 -2.32
C ILE A 155 -5.83 5.26 -2.52
N SER A 156 -6.73 4.93 -1.60
CA SER A 156 -7.54 3.73 -1.60
C SER A 156 -9.01 4.09 -1.41
N VAL A 157 -9.90 3.35 -2.07
CA VAL A 157 -11.34 3.43 -1.85
C VAL A 157 -11.72 2.41 -0.78
N GLN A 158 -12.60 2.81 0.14
CA GLN A 158 -13.11 1.97 1.22
C GLN A 158 -14.64 1.95 1.09
N ASP A 159 -15.22 0.75 1.11
CA ASP A 159 -16.68 0.54 1.04
C ASP A 159 -17.41 0.83 2.37
#